data_AF-A0A497N3F2-F1
#
_entry.id   AF-A0A497N3F2-F1
#
_cell.length_a   1.000
_cell.length_b   1.000
_cell.length_c   1.000
_cell.angle_alpha   90.00
_cell.angle_beta   90.00
_cell.angle_gamma   90.00
#
_symmetry.space_group_name_H-M   'P 1'
#
loop_
_entity.id
_entity.type
_entity.pdbx_description
1 polymer ?
#
loop_
_entity_poly.entity_id
_entity_poly.type
_entity_poly.pdbx_seq_one_letter_code
_entity_poly.pdbx_strand_id
1 'polypeptide(L)'
;LKDPTDIWIEEADEITHEDFIKADTSVRTTKSKHVRIWLTFNPEDDECWIKKVFVDRHLEGSRDDVLLIHTTYKDNLENLQQSYIDTLEALKVDEPDWYDVFVLGLWGAKRVLNPFASQYQKGKHEAKVKFNPAHAVHFSIDFNYDPFGLVAFQMWTDAEGEHCHIIDEFAIKGGTIKKMADEIRGTYGQYLHMSTFTGDYGGTHKQIGYTDNRSLFEQLKDELRLSKGQFKLISNPRHKTSRSDCNYFLLNFADFKINPVACMGLCRDMKIVQVDATGSIIKRNRKDESQLADHLDCFRYIINTHYKQWIQRHQKRSGYKAA
;
A
#
# COMPACT_ATOMS: atom_id res chain seq x y z
N LEU A 1 11.69 -9.14 40.02
CA LEU A 1 10.97 -10.44 40.16
C LEU A 1 11.96 -11.58 40.09
N LYS A 2 11.72 -12.69 40.80
CA LYS A 2 12.54 -13.91 40.76
C LYS A 2 11.65 -15.05 40.29
N ASP A 3 12.04 -15.71 39.19
CA ASP A 3 11.38 -16.88 38.61
C ASP A 3 9.90 -16.69 38.18
N PRO A 4 9.58 -15.71 37.31
CA PRO A 4 8.20 -15.54 36.83
C PRO A 4 7.74 -16.77 36.04
N THR A 5 6.48 -17.16 36.24
CA THR A 5 5.80 -18.24 35.50
C THR A 5 4.86 -17.69 34.43
N ASP A 6 4.35 -16.48 34.63
CA ASP A 6 3.37 -15.87 33.75
C ASP A 6 3.76 -14.41 33.48
N ILE A 7 3.59 -14.00 32.22
CA ILE A 7 3.56 -12.60 31.83
C ILE A 7 2.20 -12.33 31.20
N TRP A 8 1.63 -11.17 31.51
CA TRP A 8 0.48 -10.65 30.81
C TRP A 8 0.85 -9.29 30.23
N ILE A 9 0.66 -9.14 28.92
CA ILE A 9 0.87 -7.90 28.18
C ILE A 9 -0.50 -7.45 27.68
N GLU A 10 -1.00 -6.37 28.29
CA GLU A 10 -2.18 -5.64 27.83
C GLU A 10 -1.77 -4.68 26.70
N GLU A 11 -2.71 -4.39 25.79
CA GLU A 11 -2.47 -3.53 24.61
C GLU A 11 -1.18 -3.97 23.89
N ALA A 12 -1.03 -5.29 23.69
CA ALA A 12 0.21 -5.87 23.19
C ALA A 12 0.58 -5.37 21.79
N ASP A 13 -0.38 -4.86 21.02
CA ASP A 13 -0.20 -4.23 19.73
C ASP A 13 0.54 -2.89 19.80
N GLU A 14 0.54 -2.21 20.95
CA GLU A 14 1.28 -0.96 21.17
C GLU A 14 2.77 -1.15 21.48
N ILE A 15 3.21 -2.37 21.80
CA ILE A 15 4.63 -2.66 22.05
C ILE A 15 5.33 -3.20 20.82
N THR A 16 6.66 -3.01 20.76
CA THR A 16 7.46 -3.57 19.67
C THR A 16 7.74 -5.06 19.87
N HIS A 17 7.97 -5.78 18.78
CA HIS A 17 8.44 -7.17 18.84
C HIS A 17 9.75 -7.31 19.63
N GLU A 18 10.63 -6.30 19.61
CA GLU A 18 11.87 -6.30 20.39
C GLU A 18 11.60 -6.26 21.90
N ASP A 19 10.59 -5.51 22.33
CA ASP A 19 10.18 -5.45 23.74
C ASP A 19 9.54 -6.75 24.19
N PHE A 20 8.72 -7.37 23.32
CA PHE A 20 8.20 -8.71 23.56
C PHE A 20 9.33 -9.73 23.76
N ILE A 21 10.35 -9.75 22.89
CA ILE A 21 11.50 -10.69 23.01
C ILE A 21 12.22 -10.52 24.36
N LYS A 22 12.38 -9.28 24.84
CA LYS A 22 12.97 -9.02 26.17
C LYS A 22 12.09 -9.59 27.29
N ALA A 23 10.77 -9.47 27.18
CA ALA A 23 9.83 -10.03 28.14
C ALA A 23 9.86 -11.57 28.11
N ASP A 24 9.77 -12.18 26.93
CA ASP A 24 9.78 -13.63 26.73
C ASP A 24 11.04 -14.29 27.31
N THR A 25 12.22 -13.73 27.04
CA THR A 25 13.50 -14.24 27.58
C THR A 25 13.62 -14.13 29.11
N SER A 26 12.75 -13.35 29.75
CA SER A 26 12.68 -13.25 31.21
C SER A 26 11.92 -14.42 31.86
N VAL A 27 11.05 -15.10 31.11
CA VAL A 27 10.20 -16.21 31.60
C VAL A 27 10.89 -17.56 31.36
N ARG A 28 11.98 -17.78 32.09
CA ARG A 28 12.89 -18.93 31.90
C ARG A 28 13.00 -19.87 33.10
N THR A 29 12.02 -19.82 34.01
CA THR A 29 12.05 -20.63 35.23
C THR A 29 11.96 -22.12 34.91
N THR A 30 12.82 -22.93 35.51
CA THR A 30 12.75 -24.39 35.45
C THR A 30 11.93 -24.99 36.60
N LYS A 31 11.44 -24.14 37.52
CA LYS A 31 10.70 -24.56 38.72
C LYS A 31 9.22 -24.85 38.43
N SER A 32 8.71 -24.42 37.29
CA SER A 32 7.34 -24.69 36.85
C SER A 32 7.36 -25.44 35.53
N LYS A 33 6.41 -26.37 35.36
CA LYS A 33 6.11 -27.01 34.06
C LYS A 33 5.21 -26.16 33.17
N HIS A 34 4.58 -25.14 33.76
CA HIS A 34 3.65 -24.26 33.08
C HIS A 34 4.20 -22.85 33.13
N VAL A 35 4.66 -22.40 31.97
CA VAL A 35 5.12 -21.05 31.73
C VAL A 35 4.27 -20.48 30.60
N ARG A 36 3.71 -19.29 30.78
CA ARG A 36 2.73 -18.73 29.83
C ARG A 36 2.96 -17.23 29.62
N ILE A 37 2.62 -16.78 28.43
CA ILE A 37 2.51 -15.36 28.12
C ILE A 37 1.11 -15.12 27.56
N TRP A 38 0.41 -14.18 28.16
CA TRP A 38 -0.91 -13.73 27.76
C TRP A 38 -0.76 -12.42 27.00
N LEU A 39 -1.31 -12.38 25.79
CA LEU A 39 -1.38 -11.17 24.97
C LEU A 39 -2.86 -10.83 24.78
N THR A 40 -3.23 -9.62 25.15
CA THR A 40 -4.56 -9.04 24.96
C THR A 40 -4.39 -7.73 24.21
N PHE A 41 -5.18 -7.53 23.16
CA PHE A 41 -5.02 -6.42 22.22
C PHE A 41 -6.24 -6.28 21.31
N ASN A 42 -6.38 -5.12 20.67
CA ASN A 42 -7.30 -4.93 19.56
C ASN A 42 -6.56 -5.17 18.22
N PRO A 43 -7.16 -5.84 17.23
CA PRO A 43 -6.48 -6.17 15.98
C PRO A 43 -6.45 -4.97 15.01
N GLU A 44 -5.83 -3.85 15.40
CA GLU A 44 -5.89 -2.59 14.65
C GLU A 44 -5.04 -2.58 13.36
N ASP A 45 -4.00 -3.41 13.28
CA ASP A 45 -3.04 -3.45 12.18
C ASP A 45 -2.82 -4.89 11.68
N ASP A 46 -3.32 -5.19 10.48
CA ASP A 46 -3.16 -6.46 9.76
C ASP A 46 -1.72 -6.77 9.33
N GLU A 47 -0.81 -5.82 9.49
CA GLU A 47 0.63 -5.97 9.25
C GLU A 47 1.46 -6.03 10.55
N CYS A 48 0.81 -6.04 11.72
CA CYS A 48 1.50 -6.03 13.01
C CYS A 48 2.30 -7.32 13.26
N TRP A 49 3.26 -7.21 14.18
CA TRP A 49 4.16 -8.33 14.50
C TRP A 49 3.42 -9.49 15.16
N ILE A 50 2.38 -9.23 15.97
CA ILE A 50 1.61 -10.28 16.66
C ILE A 50 0.94 -11.19 15.64
N LYS A 51 0.29 -10.60 14.62
CA LYS A 51 -0.35 -11.38 13.57
C LYS A 51 0.65 -12.25 12.83
N LYS A 52 1.77 -11.66 12.38
CA LYS A 52 2.82 -12.36 11.62
C LYS A 52 3.55 -13.44 12.41
N VAL A 53 3.78 -13.24 13.71
CA VAL A 53 4.60 -14.14 14.55
C VAL A 53 3.78 -15.23 15.22
N PHE A 54 2.52 -14.95 15.58
CA PHE A 54 1.66 -15.91 16.29
C PHE A 54 0.50 -16.37 15.43
N VAL A 55 -0.34 -15.46 14.94
CA VAL A 55 -1.61 -15.83 14.31
C VAL A 55 -1.40 -16.56 12.99
N ASP A 56 -0.68 -15.95 12.04
CA ASP A 56 -0.48 -16.51 10.71
C ASP A 56 0.28 -17.84 10.79
N ARG A 57 1.36 -17.88 11.58
CA ARG A 57 2.14 -19.11 11.79
C ARG A 57 1.33 -20.23 12.44
N HIS A 58 0.45 -19.89 13.38
CA HIS A 58 -0.43 -20.87 14.00
C HIS A 58 -1.44 -21.44 12.99
N LEU A 59 -2.09 -20.57 12.22
CA LEU A 59 -3.03 -20.99 11.19
C LEU A 59 -2.37 -21.81 10.06
N GLU A 60 -1.11 -21.52 9.74
CA GLU A 60 -0.29 -22.29 8.81
C GLU A 60 0.22 -23.62 9.41
N GLY A 61 0.04 -23.85 10.71
CA GLY A 61 0.54 -25.03 11.42
C GLY A 61 2.05 -25.05 11.66
N SER A 62 2.75 -23.93 11.41
CA SER A 62 4.18 -23.78 11.72
C SER A 62 4.44 -23.40 13.17
N ARG A 63 3.37 -23.19 13.96
CA ARG A 63 3.42 -22.87 15.38
C ARG A 63 2.25 -23.48 16.15
N ASP A 64 2.52 -24.41 17.06
CA ASP A 64 1.49 -25.19 17.80
C ASP A 64 1.41 -24.84 19.30
N ASP A 65 2.28 -23.95 19.79
CA ASP A 65 2.35 -23.49 21.19
C ASP A 65 1.45 -22.27 21.49
N VAL A 66 0.48 -21.96 20.62
CA VAL A 66 -0.38 -20.78 20.72
C VAL A 66 -1.84 -21.18 20.83
N LEU A 67 -2.56 -20.54 21.77
CA LEU A 67 -4.01 -20.56 21.82
C LEU A 67 -4.53 -19.19 21.38
N LEU A 68 -5.34 -19.16 20.32
CA LEU A 68 -6.02 -17.96 19.85
C LEU A 68 -7.44 -17.94 20.38
N ILE A 69 -7.81 -16.86 21.06
CA ILE A 69 -9.17 -16.61 21.54
C ILE A 69 -9.63 -15.31 20.89
N HIS A 70 -10.70 -15.39 20.10
CA HIS A 70 -11.35 -14.23 19.52
C HIS A 70 -12.62 -13.96 20.31
N THR A 71 -12.80 -12.71 20.72
CA THR A 71 -13.97 -12.26 21.49
C THR A 71 -14.48 -10.96 20.92
N THR A 72 -15.78 -10.71 21.10
CA THR A 72 -16.46 -9.46 20.76
C THR A 72 -17.26 -8.98 21.98
N TYR A 73 -17.84 -7.78 21.90
CA TYR A 73 -18.75 -7.30 22.94
C TYR A 73 -19.93 -8.26 23.21
N LYS A 74 -20.29 -9.10 22.22
CA LYS A 74 -21.39 -10.07 22.33
C LYS A 74 -21.11 -11.18 23.34
N ASP A 75 -19.84 -11.45 23.62
CA ASP A 75 -19.42 -12.44 24.62
C ASP A 75 -19.54 -11.92 26.06
N ASN A 76 -19.89 -10.63 26.22
CA ASN A 76 -20.00 -9.96 27.52
C ASN A 76 -21.33 -9.16 27.67
N LEU A 77 -22.38 -9.49 26.91
CA LEU A 77 -23.62 -8.70 26.84
C LEU A 77 -24.27 -8.44 28.20
N GLU A 78 -24.26 -9.42 29.09
CA GLU A 78 -24.88 -9.31 30.42
C GLU A 78 -24.25 -8.22 31.30
N ASN A 79 -23.01 -7.82 31.00
CA ASN A 79 -22.25 -6.81 31.73
C ASN A 79 -22.19 -5.45 31.00
N LEU A 80 -22.91 -5.29 29.87
CA LEU A 80 -22.88 -4.07 29.06
C LEU A 80 -24.20 -3.31 29.14
N GLN A 81 -24.10 -1.97 29.19
CA GLN A 81 -25.26 -1.10 29.10
C GLN A 81 -25.72 -0.96 27.65
N GLN A 82 -27.02 -0.90 27.42
CA GLN A 82 -27.59 -0.75 26.07
C GLN A 82 -27.04 0.48 25.33
N SER A 83 -26.85 1.61 26.03
CA SER A 83 -26.29 2.83 25.42
C SER A 83 -24.85 2.65 24.91
N TYR A 84 -24.07 1.76 25.52
CA TYR A 84 -22.73 1.42 25.03
C TYR A 84 -22.82 0.55 23.78
N ILE A 85 -23.73 -0.43 23.77
CA ILE A 85 -23.99 -1.26 22.58
C ILE A 85 -24.44 -0.39 21.41
N ASP A 86 -25.34 0.57 21.64
CA ASP A 86 -25.82 1.48 20.61
C ASP A 86 -24.67 2.35 20.04
N THR A 87 -23.71 2.74 20.89
CA THR A 87 -22.51 3.48 20.47
C THR A 87 -21.60 2.63 19.57
N LEU A 88 -21.40 1.36 19.93
CA LEU A 88 -20.63 0.42 19.09
C LEU A 88 -21.34 0.18 17.75
N GLU A 89 -22.65 -0.03 17.76
CA GLU A 89 -23.41 -0.31 16.53
C GLU A 89 -23.54 0.92 15.61
N ALA A 90 -23.49 2.15 16.15
CA ALA A 90 -23.45 3.37 15.35
C ALA A 90 -22.21 3.46 14.46
N LEU A 91 -21.06 2.90 14.89
CA LEU A 91 -19.83 2.85 14.10
C LEU A 91 -20.04 2.17 12.74
N LYS A 92 -21.00 1.24 12.64
CA LYS A 92 -21.30 0.55 11.38
C LYS A 92 -21.65 1.52 10.24
N VAL A 93 -22.26 2.65 10.58
CA VAL A 93 -22.66 3.69 9.61
C VAL A 93 -21.63 4.80 9.57
N ASP A 94 -21.21 5.27 10.76
CA ASP A 94 -20.39 6.47 10.87
C ASP A 94 -18.94 6.20 10.43
N GLU A 95 -18.40 5.04 10.80
CA GLU A 95 -16.98 4.72 10.73
C GLU A 95 -16.77 3.19 10.52
N PRO A 96 -17.15 2.63 9.36
CA PRO A 96 -17.19 1.17 9.15
C PRO A 96 -15.88 0.43 9.42
N ASP A 97 -14.74 1.07 9.15
CA ASP A 97 -13.42 0.48 9.44
C ASP A 97 -13.19 0.34 10.96
N TRP A 98 -13.67 1.30 11.76
CA TRP A 98 -13.63 1.21 13.22
C TRP A 98 -14.61 0.15 13.74
N TYR A 99 -15.76 -0.03 13.08
CA TYR A 99 -16.69 -1.10 13.40
C TYR A 99 -16.07 -2.49 13.22
N ASP A 100 -15.41 -2.73 12.08
CA ASP A 100 -14.76 -4.02 11.80
C ASP A 100 -13.74 -4.38 12.89
N VAL A 101 -12.95 -3.42 13.36
CA VAL A 101 -11.93 -3.66 14.39
C VAL A 101 -12.54 -3.78 15.79
N PHE A 102 -13.20 -2.73 16.26
CA PHE A 102 -13.59 -2.61 17.68
C PHE A 102 -14.89 -3.31 18.03
N VAL A 103 -15.71 -3.65 17.02
CA VAL A 103 -17.00 -4.31 17.24
C VAL A 103 -16.96 -5.76 16.79
N LEU A 104 -16.37 -6.03 15.62
CA LEU A 104 -16.30 -7.38 15.07
C LEU A 104 -14.99 -8.12 15.40
N GLY A 105 -13.97 -7.44 15.91
CA GLY A 105 -12.67 -8.06 16.23
C GLY A 105 -11.88 -8.48 14.98
N LEU A 106 -12.14 -7.84 13.83
CA LEU A 106 -11.46 -8.11 12.57
C LEU A 106 -10.18 -7.28 12.47
N TRP A 107 -9.20 -7.82 11.73
CA TRP A 107 -7.95 -7.11 11.47
C TRP A 107 -8.17 -5.82 10.68
N GLY A 108 -7.82 -4.69 11.29
CA GLY A 108 -7.81 -3.37 10.70
C GLY A 108 -6.65 -3.15 9.76
N ALA A 109 -6.78 -2.19 8.86
CA ALA A 109 -5.66 -1.79 8.01
C ALA A 109 -4.70 -0.89 8.79
N LYS A 110 -3.38 -1.11 8.64
CA LYS A 110 -2.36 -0.21 9.18
C LYS A 110 -2.67 1.27 8.91
N ARG A 111 -2.84 2.05 9.98
CA ARG A 111 -3.05 3.51 9.91
C ARG A 111 -1.77 4.25 10.20
N VAL A 112 -1.62 5.38 9.52
CA VAL A 112 -0.47 6.25 9.69
C VAL A 112 -0.91 7.68 9.94
N LEU A 113 -0.14 8.44 10.73
CA LEU A 113 -0.54 9.76 11.22
C LEU A 113 -0.75 10.78 10.10
N ASN A 114 0.10 10.75 9.06
CA ASN A 114 0.05 11.70 7.96
C ASN A 114 0.19 10.99 6.60
N PRO A 115 -0.86 10.29 6.14
CA PRO A 115 -0.80 9.47 4.93
C PRO A 115 -0.64 10.35 3.68
N PHE A 116 0.20 9.93 2.73
CA PHE A 116 0.28 10.58 1.44
C PHE A 116 -1.08 10.53 0.72
N ALA A 117 -1.67 9.34 0.61
CA ALA A 117 -2.95 9.10 -0.06
C ALA A 117 -4.14 9.11 0.92
N SER A 118 -4.32 10.22 1.64
CA SER A 118 -5.41 10.43 2.61
C SER A 118 -6.84 10.18 2.10
N GLN A 119 -7.07 10.21 0.79
CA GLN A 119 -8.37 9.95 0.17
C GLN A 119 -8.52 8.51 -0.32
N TYR A 120 -7.52 7.66 -0.11
CA TYR A 120 -7.59 6.25 -0.49
C TYR A 120 -8.54 5.48 0.44
N GLN A 121 -9.54 4.82 -0.14
CA GLN A 121 -10.47 3.96 0.56
C GLN A 121 -10.46 2.58 -0.10
N LYS A 122 -10.17 1.53 0.68
CA LYS A 122 -10.11 0.14 0.18
C LYS A 122 -11.38 -0.26 -0.55
N GLY A 123 -12.55 -0.05 0.07
CA GLY A 123 -13.85 -0.42 -0.53
C GLY A 123 -14.19 0.35 -1.83
N LYS A 124 -13.60 1.53 -2.03
CA LYS A 124 -13.80 2.33 -3.24
C LYS A 124 -12.79 1.99 -4.34
N HIS A 125 -11.52 1.80 -3.98
CA HIS A 125 -10.41 1.76 -4.93
C HIS A 125 -9.85 0.35 -5.17
N GLU A 126 -10.15 -0.65 -4.35
CA GLU A 126 -9.68 -2.02 -4.59
C GLU A 126 -10.78 -2.85 -5.25
N ALA A 127 -10.47 -3.51 -6.37
CA ALA A 127 -11.35 -4.49 -7.01
C ALA A 127 -10.53 -5.48 -7.84
N LYS A 128 -11.03 -6.71 -8.06
CA LYS A 128 -10.36 -7.75 -8.86
C LYS A 128 -10.43 -7.47 -10.37
N VAL A 129 -9.98 -6.29 -10.79
CA VAL A 129 -9.87 -5.87 -12.19
C VAL A 129 -8.79 -6.68 -12.89
N LYS A 130 -9.03 -7.06 -14.14
CA LYS A 130 -8.13 -7.91 -14.92
C LYS A 130 -7.75 -7.20 -16.21
N PHE A 131 -6.61 -7.59 -16.77
CA PHE A 131 -6.21 -7.15 -18.10
C PHE A 131 -7.29 -7.47 -19.14
N ASN A 132 -7.70 -6.45 -19.89
CA ASN A 132 -8.63 -6.56 -21.00
C ASN A 132 -7.89 -6.27 -22.33
N PRO A 133 -7.70 -7.27 -23.22
CA PRO A 133 -7.01 -7.07 -24.50
C PRO A 133 -7.64 -6.02 -25.44
N ALA A 134 -8.90 -5.62 -25.21
CA ALA A 134 -9.56 -4.59 -26.00
C ALA A 134 -9.05 -3.17 -25.73
N HIS A 135 -8.32 -2.95 -24.62
CA HIS A 135 -7.78 -1.66 -24.25
C HIS A 135 -6.25 -1.69 -24.22
N ALA A 136 -5.63 -0.58 -24.59
CA ALA A 136 -4.19 -0.44 -24.50
C ALA A 136 -3.70 -0.63 -23.05
N VAL A 137 -2.55 -1.28 -22.90
CA VAL A 137 -1.83 -1.36 -21.62
C VAL A 137 -0.81 -0.25 -21.54
N HIS A 138 -0.73 0.41 -20.40
CA HIS A 138 0.19 1.48 -20.11
C HIS A 138 1.05 1.09 -18.90
N PHE A 139 2.28 1.59 -18.88
CA PHE A 139 3.25 1.26 -17.84
C PHE A 139 3.77 2.54 -17.20
N SER A 140 3.84 2.57 -15.88
CA SER A 140 4.50 3.61 -15.11
C SER A 140 5.67 2.99 -14.35
N ILE A 141 6.86 3.61 -14.47
CA ILE A 141 8.13 3.03 -14.01
C ILE A 141 8.85 3.99 -13.06
N ASP A 142 9.32 3.47 -11.93
CA ASP A 142 10.27 4.11 -11.03
C ASP A 142 11.60 3.36 -11.03
N PHE A 143 12.64 3.97 -11.61
CA PHE A 143 14.00 3.42 -11.65
C PHE A 143 14.78 3.63 -10.35
N ASN A 144 14.12 3.45 -9.21
CA ASN A 144 14.77 3.58 -7.91
C ASN A 144 15.94 2.59 -7.76
N TYR A 145 16.91 2.90 -6.89
CA TYR A 145 18.15 2.10 -6.82
C TYR A 145 17.92 0.60 -6.59
N ASP A 146 16.95 0.23 -5.73
CA ASP A 146 16.50 -1.15 -5.52
C ASP A 146 15.21 -1.17 -4.65
N PRO A 147 14.10 -1.80 -5.09
CA PRO A 147 13.86 -2.39 -6.42
C PRO A 147 13.48 -1.33 -7.47
N PHE A 148 13.60 -1.70 -8.75
CA PHE A 148 12.84 -0.99 -9.79
C PHE A 148 11.35 -1.31 -9.60
N GLY A 149 10.54 -0.26 -9.48
CA GLY A 149 9.09 -0.37 -9.38
C GLY A 149 8.44 -0.18 -10.75
N LEU A 150 7.42 -0.99 -11.03
CA LEU A 150 6.60 -0.86 -12.22
C LEU A 150 5.13 -1.13 -11.89
N VAL A 151 4.24 -0.35 -12.49
CA VAL A 151 2.80 -0.60 -12.46
C VAL A 151 2.25 -0.65 -13.89
N ALA A 152 1.47 -1.67 -14.21
CA ALA A 152 0.70 -1.76 -15.46
C ALA A 152 -0.75 -1.35 -15.22
N PHE A 153 -1.28 -0.51 -16.11
CA PHE A 153 -2.63 0.04 -15.99
C PHE A 153 -3.31 0.17 -17.35
N GLN A 154 -4.64 0.20 -17.35
CA GLN A 154 -5.46 0.47 -18.52
C GLN A 154 -6.29 1.71 -18.28
N MET A 155 -6.43 2.53 -19.32
CA MET A 155 -7.31 3.70 -19.31
C MET A 155 -8.11 3.72 -20.61
N TRP A 156 -9.41 3.96 -20.49
CA TRP A 156 -10.31 4.06 -21.63
C TRP A 156 -11.52 4.94 -21.29
N THR A 157 -12.32 5.22 -22.32
CA THR A 157 -13.57 5.95 -22.18
C THR A 157 -14.65 5.21 -22.96
N ASP A 158 -15.80 5.02 -22.34
CA ASP A 158 -16.99 4.38 -22.92
C ASP A 158 -18.27 5.15 -22.53
N ALA A 159 -19.43 4.47 -22.54
CA ALA A 159 -20.71 5.09 -22.23
C ALA A 159 -20.89 5.34 -20.73
N GLU A 160 -20.18 4.59 -19.89
CA GLU A 160 -20.19 4.64 -18.43
C GLU A 160 -19.24 5.72 -17.89
N GLY A 161 -18.19 6.06 -18.64
CA GLY A 161 -17.37 7.24 -18.38
C GLY A 161 -15.89 7.05 -18.68
N GLU A 162 -15.04 7.68 -17.87
CA GLU A 162 -13.58 7.51 -17.92
C GLU A 162 -13.15 6.49 -16.88
N HIS A 163 -12.28 5.56 -17.29
CA HIS A 163 -11.84 4.42 -16.47
C HIS A 163 -10.33 4.42 -16.30
N CYS A 164 -9.85 4.04 -15.12
CA CYS A 164 -8.43 3.88 -14.82
C CYS A 164 -8.20 2.68 -13.90
N HIS A 165 -7.74 1.56 -14.46
CA HIS A 165 -7.56 0.32 -13.70
C HIS A 165 -6.09 -0.07 -13.66
N ILE A 166 -5.55 -0.20 -12.46
CA ILE A 166 -4.22 -0.75 -12.20
C ILE A 166 -4.38 -2.26 -12.06
N ILE A 167 -3.78 -2.99 -12.99
CA ILE A 167 -4.06 -4.42 -13.23
C ILE A 167 -2.92 -5.34 -12.77
N ASP A 168 -1.71 -4.81 -12.66
CA ASP A 168 -0.50 -5.59 -12.36
C ASP A 168 0.62 -4.69 -11.86
N GLU A 169 1.56 -5.26 -11.10
CA GLU A 169 2.74 -4.55 -10.62
C GLU A 169 3.96 -5.48 -10.62
N PHE A 170 5.16 -4.90 -10.72
CA PHE A 170 6.41 -5.65 -10.66
C PHE A 170 7.43 -4.89 -9.82
N ALA A 171 8.10 -5.61 -8.91
CA ALA A 171 9.22 -5.11 -8.13
C ALA A 171 10.48 -5.93 -8.46
N ILE A 172 11.43 -5.32 -9.15
CA ILE A 172 12.61 -6.02 -9.67
C ILE A 172 13.81 -5.76 -8.77
N LYS A 173 14.05 -6.68 -7.82
CA LYS A 173 15.18 -6.62 -6.89
C LYS A 173 16.52 -6.83 -7.60
N GLY A 174 17.50 -5.97 -7.33
CA GLY A 174 18.77 -5.94 -8.08
C GLY A 174 18.54 -5.84 -9.59
N GLY A 175 17.52 -5.05 -9.97
CA GLY A 175 16.95 -5.02 -11.30
C GLY A 175 17.91 -4.46 -12.35
N THR A 176 17.94 -5.10 -13.50
CA THR A 176 18.53 -4.55 -14.72
C THR A 176 17.40 -4.24 -15.69
N ILE A 177 17.65 -3.32 -16.63
CA ILE A 177 16.68 -3.01 -17.69
C ILE A 177 16.29 -4.25 -18.48
N LYS A 178 17.24 -5.17 -18.70
CA LYS A 178 16.97 -6.46 -19.35
C LYS A 178 15.95 -7.30 -18.57
N LYS A 179 16.15 -7.49 -17.26
CA LYS A 179 15.18 -8.23 -16.42
C LYS A 179 13.78 -7.59 -16.49
N MET A 180 13.72 -6.26 -16.43
CA MET A 180 12.46 -5.53 -16.58
C MET A 180 11.81 -5.78 -17.94
N ALA A 181 12.59 -5.71 -19.01
CA ALA A 181 12.09 -5.97 -20.35
C ALA A 181 11.61 -7.42 -20.49
N ASP A 182 12.29 -8.39 -19.88
CA ASP A 182 11.92 -9.80 -19.90
C ASP A 182 10.58 -10.04 -19.16
N GLU A 183 10.39 -9.46 -17.97
CA GLU A 183 9.12 -9.51 -17.22
C GLU A 183 7.96 -8.91 -18.02
N ILE A 184 8.15 -7.69 -18.56
CA ILE A 184 7.14 -7.01 -19.38
C ILE A 184 6.81 -7.84 -20.62
N ARG A 185 7.82 -8.41 -21.30
CA ARG A 185 7.63 -9.20 -22.51
C ARG A 185 6.93 -10.53 -22.22
N GLY A 186 7.27 -11.18 -21.10
CA GLY A 186 6.64 -12.44 -20.68
C GLY A 186 5.13 -12.29 -20.50
N THR A 187 4.69 -11.19 -19.91
CA THR A 187 3.27 -10.95 -19.60
C THR A 187 2.53 -10.22 -20.72
N TYR A 188 3.13 -9.18 -21.30
CA TYR A 188 2.45 -8.24 -22.21
C TYR A 188 3.02 -8.20 -23.64
N GLY A 189 3.95 -9.10 -24.00
CA GLY A 189 4.71 -9.04 -25.25
C GLY A 189 3.89 -8.81 -26.51
N GLN A 190 2.76 -9.52 -26.66
CA GLN A 190 1.87 -9.40 -27.82
C GLN A 190 1.12 -8.06 -27.89
N TYR A 191 1.01 -7.33 -26.77
CA TYR A 191 0.28 -6.07 -26.63
C TYR A 191 1.19 -4.83 -26.64
N LEU A 192 2.51 -5.02 -26.68
CA LEU A 192 3.48 -3.92 -26.63
C LEU A 192 3.40 -2.95 -27.80
N HIS A 193 2.84 -3.35 -28.94
CA HIS A 193 2.67 -2.46 -30.08
C HIS A 193 1.65 -1.33 -29.83
N MET A 194 0.74 -1.51 -28.87
CA MET A 194 -0.27 -0.51 -28.47
C MET A 194 0.04 0.14 -27.12
N SER A 195 1.17 -0.19 -26.50
CA SER A 195 1.45 0.25 -25.14
C SER A 195 2.10 1.63 -25.07
N THR A 196 2.01 2.28 -23.91
CA THR A 196 2.79 3.49 -23.62
C THR A 196 3.45 3.42 -22.26
N PHE A 197 4.57 4.13 -22.11
CA PHE A 197 5.41 4.14 -20.92
C PHE A 197 5.50 5.56 -20.36
N THR A 198 5.46 5.68 -19.04
CA THR A 198 5.68 6.93 -18.30
C THR A 198 6.54 6.68 -17.06
N GLY A 199 7.04 7.74 -16.45
CA GLY A 199 7.84 7.69 -15.22
C GLY A 199 8.68 8.95 -15.03
N ASP A 200 9.56 8.94 -14.03
CA ASP A 200 10.41 10.11 -13.74
C ASP A 200 11.55 10.27 -14.76
N TYR A 201 11.37 11.21 -15.68
CA TYR A 201 12.35 11.57 -16.69
C TYR A 201 13.48 12.47 -16.17
N GLY A 202 13.24 13.19 -15.07
CA GLY A 202 14.11 14.26 -14.57
C GLY A 202 14.98 13.86 -13.38
N GLY A 203 14.84 12.63 -12.88
CA GLY A 203 15.58 12.10 -11.75
C GLY A 203 17.09 12.01 -12.02
N THR A 204 17.82 13.09 -11.75
CA THR A 204 19.28 13.04 -11.67
C THR A 204 19.65 12.49 -10.29
N HIS A 205 20.05 11.23 -10.19
CA HIS A 205 20.86 10.80 -9.05
C HIS A 205 22.20 11.54 -9.15
N LYS A 206 22.33 12.67 -8.44
CA LYS A 206 23.53 13.54 -8.42
C LYS A 206 24.75 12.90 -7.72
N GLN A 207 24.99 11.61 -7.92
CA GLN A 207 26.21 10.93 -7.49
C GLN A 207 26.97 10.41 -8.71
N ILE A 208 28.28 10.65 -8.72
CA ILE A 208 29.21 10.22 -9.77
C ILE A 208 29.18 8.68 -9.82
N GLY A 209 28.77 8.11 -10.95
CA GLY A 209 28.71 6.66 -11.19
C GLY A 209 27.31 6.09 -11.45
N TYR A 210 26.24 6.88 -11.29
CA TYR A 210 24.87 6.44 -11.55
C TYR A 210 24.41 6.68 -13.00
N THR A 211 23.65 5.75 -13.56
CA THR A 211 22.99 5.90 -14.87
C THR A 211 21.80 6.86 -14.73
N ASP A 212 21.74 7.90 -15.57
CA ASP A 212 20.61 8.83 -15.62
C ASP A 212 19.32 8.11 -16.09
N ASN A 213 18.16 8.46 -15.51
CA ASN A 213 16.86 7.85 -15.84
C ASN A 213 16.55 7.93 -17.34
N ARG A 214 16.98 9.01 -18.00
CA ARG A 214 16.86 9.13 -19.45
C ARG A 214 17.54 7.97 -20.19
N SER A 215 18.75 7.61 -19.77
CA SER A 215 19.50 6.49 -20.36
C SER A 215 18.79 5.16 -20.08
N LEU A 216 18.19 4.99 -18.91
CA LEU A 216 17.42 3.79 -18.56
C LEU A 216 16.15 3.63 -19.41
N PHE A 217 15.41 4.72 -19.67
CA PHE A 217 14.27 4.69 -20.60
C PHE A 217 14.69 4.39 -22.04
N GLU A 218 15.81 4.96 -22.52
CA GLU A 218 16.32 4.65 -23.87
C GLU A 218 16.77 3.18 -23.98
N GLN A 219 17.43 2.64 -22.97
CA GLN A 219 17.77 1.21 -22.92
C GLN A 219 16.51 0.34 -22.92
N LEU A 220 15.48 0.70 -22.15
CA LEU A 220 14.24 -0.06 -22.09
C LEU A 220 13.50 -0.03 -23.43
N LYS A 221 13.51 1.13 -24.12
CA LYS A 221 12.98 1.28 -25.48
C LYS A 221 13.67 0.30 -26.44
N ASP A 222 14.99 0.23 -26.40
CA ASP A 222 15.77 -0.63 -27.29
C ASP A 222 15.53 -2.12 -26.99
N GLU A 223 15.58 -2.51 -25.71
CA GLU A 223 15.32 -3.88 -25.27
C GLU A 223 13.91 -4.35 -25.70
N LEU A 224 12.88 -3.53 -25.47
CA LEU A 224 11.50 -3.85 -25.83
C LEU A 224 11.15 -3.59 -27.30
N ARG A 225 12.08 -3.03 -28.09
CA ARG A 225 11.89 -2.66 -29.52
C ARG A 225 10.72 -1.70 -29.73
N LEU A 226 10.60 -0.70 -28.86
CA LEU A 226 9.51 0.26 -28.86
C LEU A 226 9.87 1.52 -29.66
N SER A 227 8.84 2.23 -30.13
CA SER A 227 9.03 3.54 -30.76
C SER A 227 9.12 4.66 -29.72
N LYS A 228 9.80 5.76 -30.06
CA LYS A 228 9.89 6.94 -29.19
C LYS A 228 8.51 7.52 -28.84
N GLY A 229 7.53 7.41 -29.74
CA GLY A 229 6.16 7.91 -29.52
C GLY A 229 5.39 7.18 -28.41
N GLN A 230 5.85 5.99 -28.00
CA GLN A 230 5.26 5.24 -26.89
C GLN A 230 5.69 5.76 -25.52
N PHE A 231 6.70 6.62 -25.44
CA PHE A 231 7.19 7.17 -24.17
C PHE A 231 6.59 8.57 -23.92
N LYS A 232 5.73 8.66 -22.89
CA LYS A 232 5.10 9.89 -22.40
C LYS A 232 5.80 10.35 -21.13
N LEU A 233 6.94 11.01 -21.32
CA LEU A 233 7.86 11.40 -20.27
C LEU A 233 7.76 12.91 -20.00
N ILE A 234 7.25 13.28 -18.83
CA ILE A 234 7.12 14.67 -18.40
C ILE A 234 7.79 14.88 -17.03
N SER A 235 8.14 16.13 -16.73
CA SER A 235 8.75 16.45 -15.43
C SER A 235 7.75 16.23 -14.29
N ASN A 236 8.20 15.56 -13.23
CA ASN A 236 7.38 15.28 -12.06
C ASN A 236 7.28 16.52 -11.15
N PRO A 237 6.08 16.93 -10.70
CA PRO A 237 5.94 17.99 -9.73
C PRO A 237 6.54 17.60 -8.37
N ARG A 238 6.82 18.62 -7.54
CA ARG A 238 7.23 18.42 -6.15
C ARG A 238 6.21 17.57 -5.39
N HIS A 239 6.67 16.82 -4.38
CA HIS A 239 5.86 15.88 -3.59
C HIS A 239 4.56 16.52 -3.07
N LYS A 240 4.62 17.76 -2.56
CA LYS A 240 3.44 18.49 -2.07
C LYS A 240 2.33 18.68 -3.12
N THR A 241 2.71 19.10 -4.34
CA THR A 241 1.76 19.28 -5.45
C THR A 241 1.22 17.93 -5.91
N SER A 242 2.10 16.95 -6.06
CA SER A 242 1.73 15.59 -6.44
C SER A 242 0.75 14.96 -5.44
N ARG A 243 0.95 15.15 -4.14
CA ARG A 243 0.03 14.70 -3.08
C ARG A 243 -1.36 15.29 -3.28
N SER A 244 -1.44 16.58 -3.55
CA SER A 244 -2.72 17.28 -3.75
C SER A 244 -3.46 16.74 -4.98
N ASP A 245 -2.75 16.54 -6.09
CA ASP A 245 -3.32 15.99 -7.33
C ASP A 245 -3.81 14.54 -7.13
N CYS A 246 -2.99 13.69 -6.51
CA CYS A 246 -3.32 12.29 -6.25
C CYS A 246 -4.58 12.18 -5.36
N ASN A 247 -4.66 12.95 -4.27
CA ASN A 247 -5.82 12.92 -3.39
C ASN A 247 -7.07 13.50 -4.06
N TYR A 248 -6.93 14.55 -4.88
CA TYR A 248 -8.05 15.07 -5.64
C TYR A 248 -8.58 14.02 -6.63
N PHE A 249 -7.69 13.30 -7.31
CA PHE A 249 -8.04 12.21 -8.21
C PHE A 249 -8.74 11.06 -7.45
N LEU A 250 -8.18 10.58 -6.34
CA LEU A 250 -8.77 9.52 -5.51
C LEU A 250 -10.18 9.91 -5.01
N LEU A 251 -10.37 11.17 -4.64
CA LEU A 251 -11.69 11.65 -4.19
C LEU A 251 -12.70 11.69 -5.35
N ASN A 252 -12.32 12.21 -6.51
CA ASN A 252 -13.29 12.64 -7.54
C ASN A 252 -13.37 11.74 -8.77
N PHE A 253 -12.36 10.93 -9.07
CA PHE A 253 -12.38 10.07 -10.24
C PHE A 253 -13.31 8.88 -9.99
N ALA A 254 -14.33 8.73 -10.83
CA ALA A 254 -15.44 7.82 -10.56
C ALA A 254 -15.01 6.35 -10.59
N ASP A 255 -14.27 5.94 -11.63
CA ASP A 255 -13.85 4.55 -11.79
C ASP A 255 -12.32 4.38 -11.83
N PHE A 256 -11.72 4.56 -10.65
CA PHE A 256 -10.35 4.14 -10.38
C PHE A 256 -10.35 2.85 -9.58
N LYS A 257 -9.62 1.83 -10.04
CA LYS A 257 -9.47 0.54 -9.36
C LYS A 257 -8.03 0.05 -9.36
N ILE A 258 -7.63 -0.63 -8.29
CA ILE A 258 -6.37 -1.34 -8.11
C ILE A 258 -6.69 -2.81 -7.85
N ASN A 259 -6.04 -3.73 -8.56
CA ASN A 259 -6.17 -5.15 -8.28
C ASN A 259 -5.46 -5.51 -6.96
N PRO A 260 -6.18 -5.87 -5.88
CA PRO A 260 -5.55 -6.07 -4.57
C PRO A 260 -4.74 -7.38 -4.47
N VAL A 261 -4.88 -8.29 -5.44
CA VAL A 261 -4.13 -9.56 -5.47
C VAL A 261 -2.86 -9.39 -6.30
N ALA A 262 -2.96 -8.74 -7.46
CA ALA A 262 -1.82 -8.52 -8.34
C ALA A 262 -0.97 -7.29 -7.94
N CYS A 263 -1.55 -6.34 -7.20
CA CYS A 263 -0.91 -5.06 -6.86
C CYS A 263 -0.84 -4.82 -5.34
N MET A 264 -0.38 -5.82 -4.59
CA MET A 264 -0.32 -5.76 -3.13
C MET A 264 0.59 -4.63 -2.62
N GLY A 265 1.72 -4.40 -3.29
CA GLY A 265 2.69 -3.35 -3.00
C GLY A 265 2.07 -1.96 -3.15
N LEU A 266 1.37 -1.67 -4.25
CA LEU A 266 0.68 -0.40 -4.41
C LEU A 266 -0.45 -0.23 -3.39
N CYS A 267 -1.27 -1.26 -3.15
CA CYS A 267 -2.33 -1.20 -2.13
C CYS A 267 -1.75 -0.93 -0.73
N ARG A 268 -0.59 -1.53 -0.42
CA ARG A 268 0.14 -1.25 0.83
C ARG A 268 0.62 0.19 0.87
N ASP A 269 1.34 0.64 -0.17
CA ASP A 269 1.91 1.98 -0.22
C ASP A 269 0.84 3.08 -0.07
N MET A 270 -0.34 2.88 -0.67
CA MET A 270 -1.49 3.79 -0.54
C MET A 270 -1.96 3.94 0.92
N LYS A 271 -1.86 2.87 1.73
CA LYS A 271 -2.28 2.87 3.14
C LYS A 271 -1.21 3.47 4.04
N ILE A 272 0.06 3.12 3.82
CA ILE A 272 1.10 3.29 4.84
C ILE A 272 2.15 4.36 4.55
N VAL A 273 2.25 4.86 3.31
CA VAL A 273 3.28 5.86 2.99
C VAL A 273 2.93 7.19 3.64
N GLN A 274 3.87 7.73 4.40
CA GLN A 274 3.73 8.97 5.15
C GLN A 274 4.48 10.14 4.52
N VAL A 275 4.04 11.35 4.87
CA VAL A 275 4.78 12.58 4.58
C VAL A 275 5.18 13.31 5.86
N ASP A 276 6.32 13.98 5.81
CA ASP A 276 6.79 14.84 6.90
C ASP A 276 5.98 16.15 6.98
N ALA A 277 6.31 17.00 7.96
CA ALA A 277 5.68 18.30 8.15
C ALA A 277 5.80 19.25 6.94
N THR A 278 6.74 19.00 6.02
CA THR A 278 6.90 19.78 4.78
C THR A 278 6.04 19.25 3.63
N GLY A 279 5.40 18.09 3.80
CA GLY A 279 4.64 17.39 2.79
C GLY A 279 5.51 16.53 1.86
N SER A 280 6.74 16.22 2.26
CA SER A 280 7.64 15.33 1.52
C SER A 280 7.49 13.90 2.01
N ILE A 281 7.47 12.92 1.10
CA ILE A 281 7.46 11.49 1.45
C ILE A 281 8.65 11.14 2.34
N ILE A 282 8.39 10.45 3.46
CA ILE A 282 9.41 10.00 4.40
C ILE A 282 10.08 8.75 3.83
N LYS A 283 11.36 8.86 3.42
CA LYS A 283 12.16 7.78 2.81
C LYS A 283 13.49 7.50 3.54
N ARG A 284 13.54 7.65 4.87
CA ARG A 284 14.79 7.64 5.65
C ARG A 284 15.32 6.23 5.96
N ASN A 285 14.47 5.23 6.00
CA ASN A 285 14.81 3.85 6.36
C ASN A 285 14.13 2.86 5.40
N ARG A 286 14.85 2.37 4.39
CA ARG A 286 14.35 1.37 3.42
C ARG A 286 14.05 0.00 4.03
N LYS A 287 14.45 -0.26 5.29
CA LYS A 287 14.04 -1.46 6.03
C LYS A 287 12.65 -1.32 6.66
N ASP A 288 12.15 -0.09 6.76
CA ASP A 288 10.79 0.19 7.20
C ASP A 288 9.87 0.17 5.99
N GLU A 289 8.90 -0.73 6.04
CA GLU A 289 7.91 -0.94 4.99
C GLU A 289 7.10 0.30 4.65
N SER A 290 6.85 1.20 5.62
CA SER A 290 6.14 2.47 5.41
C SER A 290 6.95 3.53 4.65
N GLN A 291 8.24 3.26 4.47
CA GLN A 291 9.19 4.15 3.80
C GLN A 291 9.64 3.56 2.44
N LEU A 292 9.12 2.39 2.08
CA LEU A 292 9.07 1.90 0.71
C LEU A 292 7.85 2.55 0.05
N ALA A 293 8.08 3.35 -0.99
CA ALA A 293 7.05 4.12 -1.68
C ALA A 293 7.18 3.98 -3.21
N ASP A 294 7.81 2.90 -3.65
CA ASP A 294 8.26 2.70 -5.03
C ASP A 294 7.07 2.55 -5.99
N HIS A 295 6.00 1.89 -5.56
CA HIS A 295 4.78 1.76 -6.37
C HIS A 295 3.92 3.04 -6.27
N LEU A 296 3.90 3.71 -5.12
CA LEU A 296 3.25 5.01 -5.00
C LEU A 296 3.86 6.04 -5.95
N ASP A 297 5.18 6.04 -6.14
CA ASP A 297 5.83 6.91 -7.12
C ASP A 297 5.37 6.62 -8.55
N CYS A 298 5.21 5.35 -8.91
CA CYS A 298 4.59 4.96 -10.19
C CYS A 298 3.19 5.57 -10.33
N PHE A 299 2.34 5.48 -9.28
CA PHE A 299 1.01 6.10 -9.30
C PHE A 299 1.07 7.63 -9.45
N ARG A 300 2.00 8.29 -8.74
CA ARG A 300 2.21 9.74 -8.88
C ARG A 300 2.53 10.14 -10.31
N TYR A 301 3.36 9.36 -11.00
CA TYR A 301 3.69 9.61 -12.40
C TYR A 301 2.49 9.39 -13.32
N ILE A 302 1.63 8.39 -13.06
CA ILE A 302 0.37 8.19 -13.80
C ILE A 302 -0.50 9.44 -13.67
N ILE A 303 -0.72 9.93 -12.45
CA ILE A 303 -1.56 11.11 -12.21
C ILE A 303 -1.00 12.35 -12.90
N ASN A 304 0.31 12.59 -12.79
CA ASN A 304 0.95 13.73 -13.42
C ASN A 304 0.86 13.69 -14.96
N THR A 305 1.17 12.54 -15.56
CA THR A 305 1.26 12.40 -17.02
C THR A 305 -0.12 12.33 -17.68
N HIS A 306 -1.06 11.59 -17.09
CA HIS A 306 -2.31 11.25 -17.75
C HIS A 306 -3.52 12.02 -17.22
N TYR A 307 -3.54 12.36 -15.93
CA TYR A 307 -4.73 12.92 -15.29
C TYR A 307 -4.60 14.37 -14.86
N LYS A 308 -3.44 15.01 -15.02
CA LYS A 308 -3.26 16.42 -14.65
C LYS A 308 -4.22 17.36 -15.37
N GLN A 309 -4.43 17.15 -16.67
CA GLN A 309 -5.41 17.92 -17.45
C GLN A 309 -6.85 17.60 -17.05
N TRP A 310 -7.14 16.34 -16.71
CA TRP A 310 -8.45 15.94 -16.18
C TRP A 310 -8.77 16.68 -14.89
N ILE A 311 -7.84 16.69 -13.93
CA ILE A 311 -7.97 17.39 -12.65
C ILE A 311 -8.28 18.87 -12.87
N GLN A 312 -7.50 19.55 -13.71
CA GLN A 312 -7.70 20.98 -14.01
C GLN A 312 -9.07 21.27 -14.63
N ARG A 313 -9.56 20.40 -15.53
CA ARG A 313 -10.88 20.53 -16.13
C ARG A 313 -11.99 20.29 -15.10
N HIS A 314 -11.84 19.26 -14.25
CA HIS A 314 -12.81 18.93 -13.20
C HIS A 314 -12.91 20.07 -12.18
N GLN A 315 -11.78 20.58 -11.68
CA GLN A 315 -11.75 21.70 -10.72
C GLN A 315 -12.47 22.95 -11.24
N LYS A 316 -12.26 23.31 -12.51
CA LYS A 316 -12.94 24.44 -13.15
C LYS A 316 -14.45 24.24 -13.23
N ARG A 317 -14.92 23.02 -13.53
CA ARG A 317 -16.35 22.71 -13.66
C ARG A 317 -17.04 22.65 -12.30
N SER A 318 -16.38 22.11 -11.29
CA SER A 318 -16.94 21.94 -9.94
C SER A 318 -16.90 23.22 -9.09
N GLY A 319 -16.45 24.35 -9.65
CA GLY A 319 -16.30 25.61 -8.90
C GLY A 319 -15.23 25.55 -7.80
N TYR A 320 -14.36 24.53 -7.81
CA TYR A 320 -13.34 24.33 -6.80
C TYR A 320 -12.25 25.40 -6.94
N LYS A 321 -12.28 26.40 -6.06
CA LYS A 321 -11.15 27.31 -5.86
C LYS A 321 -10.15 26.62 -4.95
N ALA A 322 -8.99 26.25 -5.49
CA ALA A 322 -7.88 25.80 -4.65
C ALA A 322 -7.57 26.93 -3.65
N ALA A 323 -7.74 26.65 -2.36
CA ALA A 323 -7.38 27.54 -1.26
C ALA A 323 -5.85 27.65 -1.13
#